data_AF-A0A6A6E285-F1
#
_entry.id   AF-A0A6A6E285-F1
#
_cell.length_a   1.000
_cell.length_b   1.000
_cell.length_c   1.000
_cell.angle_alpha   90.00
_cell.angle_beta   90.00
_cell.angle_gamma   90.00
#
_symmetry.space_group_name_H-M   'P 1'
#
loop_
_entity.id
_entity.type
_entity.pdbx_description
1 polymer ?
#
loop_
_entity_poly.entity_id
_entity_poly.type
_entity_poly.pdbx_seq_one_letter_code
_entity_poly.pdbx_strand_id
1 'polypeptide(L)'
;MLSQLRTKRVENENYRKRLETLGSKSSELCRDYKAEVYFVAYRNGRFYTFTSTDEPSWPPGPDTLVSLFPFTLYRDVTPIKGKLYPPPVKKSPAHFKNRRQAKVAKRKFAGAHQPRK
;
A
#
# COMPACT_ATOMS: atom_id res chain seq x y z
N MET A 1 6.74 -23.00 -27.31
CA MET A 1 6.70 -21.53 -27.54
C MET A 1 5.31 -20.91 -27.39
N LEU A 2 4.25 -21.43 -28.03
CA LEU A 2 2.90 -20.83 -27.95
C LEU A 2 2.33 -20.73 -26.51
N SER A 3 2.66 -21.68 -25.63
CA SER A 3 2.28 -21.67 -24.22
C SER A 3 2.86 -20.46 -23.47
N GLN A 4 4.14 -20.14 -23.69
CA GLN A 4 4.81 -19.00 -23.04
C GLN A 4 4.23 -17.66 -23.46
N LEU A 5 3.82 -17.51 -24.72
CA LEU A 5 3.16 -16.29 -25.21
C LEU A 5 1.77 -16.10 -24.59
N ARG A 6 1.01 -17.18 -24.41
CA ARG A 6 -0.29 -17.14 -23.71
C ARG A 6 -0.10 -16.73 -22.24
N THR A 7 0.89 -17.29 -21.54
CA THR A 7 1.19 -16.92 -20.14
C THR A 7 1.54 -15.44 -20.02
N LYS A 8 2.39 -14.90 -20.90
CA LYS A 8 2.76 -13.48 -20.91
C LYS A 8 1.55 -12.56 -21.10
N ARG A 9 0.61 -12.92 -22.00
CA ARG A 9 -0.63 -12.15 -22.20
C ARG A 9 -1.48 -12.11 -20.94
N VAL A 10 -1.66 -13.26 -20.29
CA VAL A 10 -2.42 -13.38 -19.04
C VAL A 10 -1.76 -12.58 -17.92
N GLU A 11 -0.44 -12.62 -17.78
CA GLU A 11 0.30 -11.83 -16.78
C GLU A 11 0.19 -10.32 -16.99
N ASN A 12 0.20 -9.87 -18.26
CA ASN A 12 0.04 -8.46 -18.59
C ASN A 12 -1.37 -7.97 -18.25
N GLU A 13 -2.38 -8.76 -18.60
CA GLU A 13 -3.77 -8.43 -18.29
C GLU A 13 -4.02 -8.41 -16.77
N ASN A 14 -3.48 -9.41 -16.05
CA ASN A 14 -3.56 -9.44 -14.60
C ASN A 14 -2.87 -8.24 -13.94
N TYR A 15 -1.74 -7.78 -14.49
CA TYR A 15 -1.06 -6.59 -13.99
C TYR A 15 -1.85 -5.32 -14.26
N ARG A 16 -2.41 -5.17 -15.47
CA ARG A 16 -3.27 -4.03 -15.83
C ARG A 16 -4.45 -3.91 -14.88
N LYS A 17 -5.17 -5.02 -14.64
CA LYS A 17 -6.27 -5.08 -13.68
C LYS A 17 -5.86 -4.70 -12.26
N ARG A 18 -4.66 -5.13 -11.82
CA ARG A 18 -4.13 -4.77 -10.50
C ARG A 18 -3.76 -3.29 -10.39
N LEU A 19 -3.20 -2.70 -11.45
CA LEU A 19 -2.94 -1.26 -11.51
C LEU A 19 -4.23 -0.45 -11.47
N GLU A 20 -5.25 -0.84 -12.25
CA GLU A 20 -6.56 -0.21 -12.22
C GLU A 20 -7.18 -0.28 -10.82
N THR A 21 -7.15 -1.46 -10.20
CA THR A 21 -7.63 -1.65 -8.82
C THR A 21 -6.87 -0.77 -7.82
N LEU A 22 -5.54 -0.70 -7.95
CA LEU A 22 -4.71 0.14 -7.08
C LEU A 22 -5.06 1.63 -7.26
N GLY A 23 -5.24 2.08 -8.49
CA GLY A 23 -5.69 3.43 -8.81
C GLY A 23 -7.04 3.75 -8.15
N SER A 24 -8.04 2.88 -8.33
CA SER A 24 -9.36 3.05 -7.68
C SER A 24 -9.25 3.14 -6.16
N LYS A 25 -8.41 2.30 -5.53
CA LYS A 25 -8.19 2.35 -4.08
C LYS A 25 -7.48 3.60 -3.61
N SER A 26 -6.50 4.09 -4.37
CA SER A 26 -5.87 5.37 -4.09
C SER A 26 -6.89 6.51 -4.18
N SER A 27 -7.75 6.52 -5.20
CA SER A 27 -8.83 7.50 -5.32
C SER A 27 -9.84 7.45 -4.17
N GLU A 28 -10.23 6.25 -3.71
CA GLU A 28 -11.06 6.08 -2.50
C GLU A 28 -10.38 6.71 -1.27
N LEU A 29 -9.08 6.45 -1.06
CA LEU A 29 -8.32 7.05 0.04
C LEU A 29 -8.31 8.58 -0.02
N CYS A 30 -8.14 9.15 -1.22
CA CYS A 30 -8.16 10.60 -1.43
C CYS A 30 -9.52 11.20 -1.09
N ARG A 31 -10.60 10.61 -1.61
CA ARG A 31 -11.96 11.13 -1.46
C ARG A 31 -12.50 10.95 -0.05
N ASP A 32 -12.36 9.74 0.51
CA ASP A 32 -13.08 9.34 1.72
C ASP A 32 -12.28 9.67 2.99
N TYR A 33 -10.95 9.77 2.88
CA TYR A 33 -10.05 10.00 4.02
C TYR A 33 -9.18 11.25 3.88
N LYS A 34 -9.38 12.06 2.84
CA LYS A 34 -8.60 13.28 2.56
C LYS A 34 -7.08 13.01 2.55
N ALA A 35 -6.69 11.80 2.13
CA ALA A 35 -5.30 11.41 2.06
C ALA A 35 -4.67 11.91 0.76
N GLU A 36 -3.49 12.51 0.83
CA GLU A 36 -2.68 12.75 -0.36
C GLU A 36 -1.89 11.49 -0.68
N VAL A 37 -2.03 10.99 -1.91
CA VAL A 37 -1.50 9.70 -2.32
C VAL A 37 -0.67 9.87 -3.58
N TYR A 38 0.55 9.35 -3.52
CA TYR A 38 1.39 9.14 -4.68
C TYR A 38 1.84 7.68 -4.71
N PHE A 39 1.77 7.05 -5.88
CA PHE A 39 2.45 5.78 -6.09
C PHE A 39 3.11 5.70 -7.45
N VAL A 40 4.21 4.95 -7.50
CA VAL A 40 4.92 4.61 -8.72
C VAL A 40 5.07 3.09 -8.81
N ALA A 41 4.80 2.53 -9.98
CA ALA A 41 5.10 1.16 -10.32
C ALA A 41 6.01 1.13 -11.55
N TYR A 42 7.08 0.35 -11.48
CA TYR A 42 8.01 0.15 -12.60
C TYR A 42 7.93 -1.30 -13.09
N ARG A 43 7.65 -1.50 -14.37
CA ARG A 43 7.63 -2.82 -15.01
C ARG A 43 7.97 -2.71 -16.49
N ASN A 44 8.78 -3.65 -16.99
CA ASN A 44 9.14 -3.76 -18.42
C ASN A 44 9.63 -2.44 -19.03
N GLY A 45 10.48 -1.69 -18.31
CA GLY A 45 11.03 -0.43 -18.80
C GLY A 45 10.07 0.76 -18.75
N ARG A 46 8.89 0.62 -18.14
CA ARG A 46 7.87 1.68 -18.07
C ARG A 46 7.50 2.02 -16.64
N PHE A 47 7.33 3.31 -16.38
CA PHE A 47 6.78 3.84 -15.15
C PHE A 47 5.28 4.05 -15.30
N TYR A 48 4.55 3.70 -14.25
CA TYR A 48 3.13 3.94 -14.09
C TYR A 48 2.97 4.75 -12.81
N THR A 49 2.45 5.96 -12.92
CA THR A 49 2.31 6.89 -11.80
C THR A 49 0.84 7.21 -11.55
N PHE A 50 0.54 7.48 -10.29
CA PHE A 50 -0.69 8.09 -9.84
C PHE A 50 -0.32 9.20 -8.88
N THR A 51 -0.95 10.37 -9.04
CA THR A 51 -0.85 11.49 -8.12
C THR A 51 -2.25 11.96 -7.77
N SER A 52 -2.49 12.25 -6.49
CA SER A 52 -3.75 12.81 -6.01
C SER A 52 -3.82 14.34 -6.18
N THR A 53 -2.70 14.98 -6.50
CA THR A 53 -2.57 16.43 -6.64
C THR A 53 -1.82 16.76 -7.92
N ASP A 54 -2.13 17.92 -8.49
CA ASP A 54 -1.46 18.48 -9.67
C ASP A 54 -0.18 19.24 -9.29
N GLU A 55 0.19 19.26 -8.01
CA GLU A 55 1.40 19.92 -7.53
C GLU A 55 2.67 19.24 -8.10
N PRO A 56 3.52 19.95 -8.86
CA PRO A 56 4.70 19.35 -9.49
C PRO A 56 5.76 18.85 -8.49
N SER A 57 5.79 19.43 -7.29
CA SER A 57 6.67 19.03 -6.17
C SER A 57 6.16 17.83 -5.37
N TRP A 58 5.02 17.25 -5.76
CA TRP A 58 4.44 16.09 -5.11
C TRP A 58 4.86 14.76 -5.78
N PRO A 59 5.29 13.74 -5.02
CA PRO A 59 5.40 13.73 -3.57
C PRO A 59 6.67 14.49 -3.12
N PRO A 60 6.68 15.03 -1.90
CA PRO A 60 7.88 15.61 -1.34
C PRO A 60 8.99 14.55 -1.32
N GLY A 61 10.21 15.00 -1.63
CA GLY A 61 11.40 14.15 -1.56
C GLY A 61 11.59 13.58 -0.15
N PRO A 62 12.39 12.50 0.01
CA PRO A 62 12.65 11.90 1.32
C PRO A 62 13.16 12.91 2.35
N ASP A 63 14.04 13.83 1.95
CA ASP A 63 14.58 14.86 2.83
C ASP A 63 13.51 15.89 3.22
N THR A 64 12.65 16.26 2.28
CA THR A 64 11.49 17.12 2.51
C THR A 64 10.48 16.46 3.45
N LEU A 65 10.24 15.15 3.28
CA LEU A 65 9.38 14.40 4.20
C LEU A 65 9.96 14.40 5.61
N VAL A 66 11.28 14.30 5.79
CA VAL A 66 11.91 14.36 7.11
C VAL A 66 11.86 15.79 7.69
N SER A 67 11.97 16.84 6.87
CA SER A 67 11.97 18.23 7.32
C SER A 67 10.57 18.83 7.55
N LEU A 68 9.54 18.37 6.81
CA LEU A 68 8.13 18.71 7.04
C LEU A 68 7.63 18.24 8.42
N PHE A 69 8.35 17.35 9.08
CA PHE A 69 8.13 16.95 10.47
C PHE A 69 9.26 17.47 11.37
N PRO A 70 9.27 18.77 11.71
CA PRO A 70 10.27 19.30 12.63
C PRO A 70 9.93 18.85 14.05
N PHE A 71 10.41 17.68 14.49
CA PHE A 71 10.53 17.39 15.93
C PHE A 71 11.64 16.38 16.25
N THR A 72 12.84 16.66 15.75
CA THR A 72 14.05 16.45 16.57
C THR A 72 14.27 17.69 17.44
N LEU A 73 13.33 18.03 18.33
CA LEU A 73 13.64 18.91 19.46
C LEU A 73 13.96 18.03 20.67
N TYR A 74 15.18 17.50 20.67
CA TYR A 74 15.86 17.06 21.89
C TYR A 74 17.29 17.60 21.86
N ARG A 75 17.40 18.88 22.15
CA ARG A 75 18.33 19.41 23.16
C ARG A 75 17.68 20.67 23.75
N ASP A 76 17.27 20.52 25.01
CA ASP A 76 17.14 21.61 25.99
C ASP A 76 15.91 22.53 25.99
N VAL A 77 14.70 22.03 25.71
CA VAL A 77 13.48 22.73 26.19
C VAL A 77 12.41 21.74 26.65
N THR A 78 11.83 22.02 27.81
CA THR A 78 10.90 21.22 28.62
C THR A 78 9.70 20.59 27.87
N PRO A 79 9.18 19.45 28.36
CA PRO A 79 8.22 18.63 27.63
C PRO A 79 6.83 19.28 27.57
N ILE A 80 6.45 19.78 26.40
CA ILE A 80 5.04 20.04 26.09
C ILE A 80 4.37 18.68 25.88
N LYS A 81 3.59 18.23 26.86
CA LYS A 81 2.62 17.13 26.70
C LYS A 81 1.61 17.54 25.61
N GLY A 82 1.91 17.23 24.35
CA GLY A 82 1.08 17.66 23.24
C GLY A 82 1.41 16.93 21.94
N LYS A 83 1.06 15.63 21.88
CA LYS A 83 0.90 14.82 20.65
C LYS A 83 2.00 14.98 19.58
N LEU A 84 3.13 14.30 19.80
CA LEU A 84 4.06 13.98 18.71
C LEU A 84 3.33 13.12 17.66
N TYR A 85 3.37 13.55 16.39
CA TYR A 85 2.95 12.70 15.28
C TYR A 85 3.89 11.49 15.16
N PRO A 86 3.36 10.29 14.89
CA PRO A 86 4.20 9.12 14.73
C PRO A 86 5.11 9.29 13.51
N PRO A 87 6.38 8.84 13.57
CA PRO A 87 7.30 8.91 12.45
C PRO A 87 6.74 8.15 11.23
N PRO A 88 7.10 8.56 9.99
CA PRO A 88 6.67 7.86 8.78
C PRO A 88 7.00 6.37 8.84
N VAL A 89 5.98 5.52 8.73
CA VAL A 89 6.17 4.07 8.81
C VAL A 89 6.37 3.49 7.42
N LYS A 90 7.60 3.09 7.10
CA LYS A 90 7.88 2.35 5.87
C LYS A 90 7.38 0.91 6.00
N LYS A 91 6.47 0.47 5.11
CA LYS A 91 5.96 -0.90 5.06
C LYS A 91 6.58 -1.64 3.88
N SER A 92 7.30 -2.73 4.15
CA SER A 92 7.78 -3.65 3.11
C SER A 92 6.66 -4.61 2.67
N PRO A 93 6.77 -5.28 1.52
CA PRO A 93 5.80 -6.30 1.09
C PRO A 93 5.50 -7.38 2.14
N ALA A 94 6.45 -7.69 3.02
CA ALA A 94 6.28 -8.65 4.11
C ALA A 94 5.19 -8.25 5.12
N HIS A 95 4.99 -6.95 5.33
CA HIS A 95 3.95 -6.42 6.23
C HIS A 95 2.53 -6.66 5.71
N PHE A 96 2.37 -6.89 4.41
CA PHE A 96 1.07 -7.10 3.77
C PHE A 96 0.74 -8.59 3.57
N LYS A 97 1.56 -9.52 4.09
CA LYS A 97 1.27 -10.95 3.99
C LYS A 97 -0.09 -11.26 4.63
N ASN A 98 -1.00 -11.72 3.77
CA ASN A 98 -2.42 -11.69 4.01
C ASN A 98 -2.91 -12.67 5.09
N ARG A 99 -3.71 -12.11 6.00
CA ARG A 99 -4.80 -12.67 6.83
C ARG A 99 -5.75 -13.66 6.09
N ARG A 100 -5.62 -13.83 4.77
CA ARG A 100 -6.39 -14.78 3.95
C ARG A 100 -6.10 -16.24 4.31
N GLN A 101 -4.89 -16.58 4.75
CA GLN A 101 -4.61 -17.96 5.20
C GLN A 101 -5.35 -18.29 6.51
N ALA A 102 -5.52 -17.32 7.42
CA ALA A 102 -6.22 -17.54 8.69
C ALA A 102 -7.73 -17.85 8.50
N LYS A 103 -8.38 -17.29 7.47
CA LYS A 103 -9.80 -17.59 7.17
C LYS A 103 -9.99 -18.95 6.49
N VAL A 104 -9.03 -19.41 5.68
CA VAL A 104 -9.09 -20.74 5.04
C VAL A 104 -8.79 -21.85 6.06
N ALA A 105 -7.87 -21.62 7.01
CA ALA A 105 -7.62 -22.56 8.10
C ALA A 105 -8.86 -22.78 8.99
N LYS A 106 -9.58 -21.72 9.36
CA LYS A 106 -10.82 -21.85 10.17
C LYS A 106 -11.93 -22.64 9.48
N ARG A 107 -12.02 -22.60 8.14
CA ARG A 107 -13.02 -23.38 7.39
C ARG A 107 -12.72 -24.87 7.33
N LYS A 108 -11.46 -25.30 7.49
CA LYS A 108 -11.10 -26.73 7.51
C LYS A 108 -11.39 -27.41 8.84
N PHE A 109 -11.43 -26.68 9.96
CA PHE A 109 -11.71 -27.24 11.28
C PHE A 109 -13.19 -27.21 11.69
N ALA A 110 -14.04 -26.44 11.01
CA ALA A 110 -15.47 -26.37 11.32
C ALA A 110 -16.32 -27.46 10.63
N GLY A 111 -15.72 -28.33 9.81
CA GLY A 111 -16.42 -29.35 9.03
C GLY A 111 -16.39 -30.77 9.62
N ALA A 112 -15.77 -30.98 10.78
CA ALA A 112 -15.56 -32.30 11.37
C ALA A 112 -16.41 -32.52 12.62
N HIS A 113 -17.74 -32.34 12.52
CA HIS A 113 -18.68 -32.99 13.44
C HIS A 113 -20.11 -32.89 12.91
N GLN A 114 -20.59 -33.97 12.30
CA GLN A 114 -22.00 -34.37 12.41
C GLN A 114 -22.04 -35.85 12.81
N PRO A 115 -22.65 -36.21 13.96
CA PRO A 115 -22.96 -37.59 14.25
C PRO A 115 -24.13 -38.04 13.36
N ARG A 116 -23.95 -39.19 12.71
CA ARG A 116 -25.06 -39.93 12.06
C ARG A 116 -26.08 -40.30 13.14
N LYS A 117 -27.36 -40.02 12.87
CA LYS A 117 -28.48 -40.71 13.50
C LYS A 117 -29.04 -41.70 12.50
#